data_AF-A0A7X7P0F9-F1
#
_entry.id   AF-A0A7X7P0F9-F1
#
_cell.length_a   1.000
_cell.length_b   1.000
_cell.length_c   1.000
_cell.angle_alpha   90.00
_cell.angle_beta   90.00
_cell.angle_gamma   90.00
#
_symmetry.space_group_name_H-M   'P 1'
#
loop_
_entity.id
_entity.type
_entity.pdbx_description
1 polymer ?
#
loop_
_entity_poly.entity_id
_entity_poly.type
_entity_poly.pdbx_seq_one_letter_code
_entity_poly.pdbx_strand_id
1 'polypeptide(L)'
;MSSPVFHGLAGAGLAYAMAGDARLPLSASLRKAFPLLAAAAVLACLPDVDYLPGIWRGCLNTTHQQATHGVAWVLLVSTGIWLVLRAWRPRRAGWRAWMFLLVLIGSHLAIDAFTNDHFAPYGVPLGAPFSEQRYSVPRPLLPAWEKTSFADFRNPRNLRTLGIEAGVGLAVAGICIGAKRGWTRRRGALSCEQ
;
A
#
# COMPACT_ATOMS: atom_id res chain seq x y z
N MET A 1 0.04 -1.06 13.71
CA MET A 1 0.05 -1.12 12.23
C MET A 1 -1.07 -0.29 11.66
N SER A 2 -0.87 0.22 10.45
CA SER A 2 -1.88 1.02 9.77
C SER A 2 -3.07 0.16 9.34
N SER A 3 -4.18 0.78 8.94
CA SER A 3 -5.29 0.02 8.36
C SER A 3 -5.12 -0.26 6.89
N PRO A 4 -5.80 -1.31 6.37
CA PRO A 4 -5.95 -1.53 4.93
C PRO A 4 -6.46 -0.28 4.17
N VAL A 5 -7.16 0.64 4.83
CA VAL A 5 -7.62 1.89 4.19
C VAL A 5 -6.42 2.78 3.82
N PHE A 6 -5.47 2.96 4.74
CA PHE A 6 -4.30 3.78 4.45
C PHE A 6 -3.39 3.13 3.39
N HIS A 7 -3.12 1.83 3.51
CA HIS A 7 -2.33 1.08 2.52
C HIS A 7 -2.99 1.13 1.13
N GLY A 8 -4.30 0.93 1.07
CA GLY A 8 -5.05 1.00 -0.18
C GLY A 8 -4.99 2.39 -0.84
N LEU A 9 -5.15 3.46 -0.06
CA LEU A 9 -5.05 4.83 -0.57
C LEU A 9 -3.63 5.17 -1.04
N ALA A 10 -2.61 4.77 -0.28
CA ALA A 10 -1.22 4.95 -0.68
C ALA A 10 -0.90 4.18 -1.97
N GLY A 11 -1.36 2.93 -2.07
CA GLY A 11 -1.21 2.10 -3.27
C GLY A 11 -1.89 2.69 -4.50
N ALA A 12 -3.13 3.18 -4.34
CA ALA A 12 -3.84 3.90 -5.41
C ALA A 12 -3.09 5.17 -5.84
N GLY A 13 -2.55 5.93 -4.88
CA GLY A 13 -1.70 7.10 -5.15
C GLY A 13 -0.48 6.75 -6.01
N LEU A 14 0.29 5.73 -5.60
CA LEU A 14 1.47 5.25 -6.33
C LEU A 14 1.10 4.79 -7.75
N ALA A 15 -0.01 4.06 -7.89
CA ALA A 15 -0.51 3.64 -9.21
C ALA A 15 -0.85 4.83 -10.10
N TYR A 16 -1.49 5.87 -9.56
CA TYR A 16 -1.75 7.09 -10.33
C TYR A 16 -0.46 7.80 -10.74
N ALA A 17 0.53 7.91 -9.84
CA ALA A 17 1.82 8.53 -10.17
C ALA A 17 2.47 7.86 -11.40
N MET A 18 2.35 6.54 -11.50
CA MET A 18 2.97 5.77 -12.57
C MET A 18 2.13 5.75 -13.85
N ALA A 19 0.83 5.52 -13.75
CA ALA A 19 -0.04 5.23 -14.90
C ALA A 19 -1.06 6.34 -15.24
N GLY A 20 -1.18 7.38 -14.42
CA GLY A 20 -2.12 8.48 -14.63
C GLY A 20 -1.85 9.24 -15.92
N ASP A 21 -2.91 9.51 -16.68
CA ASP A 21 -2.84 10.32 -17.89
C ASP A 21 -3.04 11.80 -17.54
N ALA A 22 -1.95 12.50 -17.26
CA ALA A 22 -1.98 13.88 -16.78
C ALA A 22 -2.38 14.91 -17.85
N ARG A 23 -2.47 14.50 -19.13
CA ARG A 23 -2.94 15.35 -20.23
C ARG A 23 -4.45 15.54 -20.18
N LEU A 24 -5.17 14.59 -19.59
CA LEU A 24 -6.62 14.66 -19.43
C LEU A 24 -7.01 15.52 -18.21
N PRO A 25 -8.22 16.10 -18.21
CA PRO A 25 -8.84 16.63 -17.00
C PRO A 25 -8.81 15.58 -15.88
N LEU A 26 -8.65 16.02 -14.62
CA LEU A 26 -8.41 15.10 -13.49
C LEU A 26 -9.51 14.04 -13.35
N SER A 27 -10.77 14.42 -13.45
CA SER A 27 -11.91 13.51 -13.39
C SER A 27 -11.86 12.43 -14.49
N ALA A 28 -11.56 12.83 -15.73
CA ALA A 28 -11.44 11.90 -16.86
C ALA A 28 -10.23 10.97 -16.71
N SER A 29 -9.10 11.51 -16.25
CA SER A 29 -7.88 10.75 -15.95
C SER A 29 -8.11 9.69 -14.88
N LEU A 30 -8.76 10.08 -13.76
CA LEU A 30 -9.11 9.18 -12.67
C LEU A 30 -10.10 8.11 -13.11
N ARG A 31 -11.16 8.48 -13.86
CA ARG A 31 -12.14 7.53 -14.39
C ARG A 31 -11.48 6.47 -15.29
N LYS A 32 -10.58 6.91 -16.18
CA LYS A 32 -9.82 6.02 -17.07
C LYS A 32 -8.87 5.09 -16.29
N ALA A 33 -8.24 5.62 -15.24
CA ALA A 33 -7.31 4.86 -14.41
C ALA A 33 -7.99 3.98 -13.34
N PHE A 34 -9.28 4.19 -13.06
CA PHE A 34 -9.98 3.61 -11.91
C PHE A 34 -9.77 2.09 -11.72
N PRO A 35 -9.86 1.23 -12.75
CA PRO A 35 -9.63 -0.20 -12.56
C PRO A 35 -8.23 -0.53 -12.04
N LEU A 36 -7.23 0.22 -12.52
CA LEU A 36 -5.85 0.07 -12.05
C LEU A 36 -5.67 0.61 -10.64
N LEU A 37 -6.29 1.73 -10.30
CA LEU A 37 -6.23 2.31 -8.95
C LEU A 37 -6.87 1.37 -7.92
N ALA A 38 -8.04 0.81 -8.25
CA ALA A 38 -8.74 -0.16 -7.42
C ALA A 38 -7.91 -1.45 -7.25
N ALA A 39 -7.37 -1.99 -8.35
CA ALA A 39 -6.48 -3.15 -8.29
C ALA A 39 -5.25 -2.86 -7.42
N ALA A 40 -4.63 -1.68 -7.56
CA ALA A 40 -3.47 -1.31 -6.79
C ALA A 40 -3.77 -1.14 -5.30
N ALA A 41 -4.95 -0.59 -4.96
CA ALA A 41 -5.39 -0.49 -3.57
C ALA A 41 -5.52 -1.88 -2.93
N VAL A 42 -6.10 -2.85 -3.65
CA VAL A 42 -6.22 -4.24 -3.16
C VAL A 42 -4.84 -4.90 -3.05
N LEU A 43 -3.98 -4.75 -4.06
CA LEU A 43 -2.65 -5.34 -4.07
C LEU A 43 -1.76 -4.76 -2.96
N ALA A 44 -1.89 -3.49 -2.62
CA ALA A 44 -1.15 -2.87 -1.53
C ALA A 44 -1.53 -3.43 -0.14
N CYS A 45 -2.70 -4.07 -0.01
CA CYS A 45 -3.15 -4.75 1.21
C CYS A 45 -2.86 -6.25 1.18
N LEU A 46 -2.08 -6.76 0.23
CA LEU A 46 -1.76 -8.18 0.17
C LEU A 46 -1.06 -8.72 1.43
N PRO A 47 -0.15 -7.99 2.11
CA PRO A 47 0.41 -8.46 3.37
C PRO A 47 -0.64 -8.70 4.48
N ASP A 48 -1.74 -7.93 4.47
CA ASP A 48 -2.85 -8.04 5.42
C ASP A 48 -3.71 -9.31 5.24
N VAL A 49 -3.42 -10.19 4.27
CA VAL A 49 -4.18 -11.46 4.14
C VAL A 49 -4.03 -12.37 5.36
N ASP A 50 -3.02 -12.13 6.20
CA ASP A 50 -2.85 -12.80 7.49
C ASP A 50 -3.91 -12.42 8.55
N TYR A 51 -4.75 -11.41 8.29
CA TYR A 51 -5.97 -11.16 9.07
C TYR A 51 -7.06 -12.19 8.83
N LEU A 52 -7.11 -12.89 7.68
CA LEU A 52 -8.23 -13.77 7.34
C LEU A 52 -8.50 -14.88 8.38
N PRO A 53 -7.48 -15.57 8.93
CA PRO A 53 -7.69 -16.52 10.01
C PRO A 53 -8.22 -15.86 11.30
N GLY A 54 -7.73 -14.66 11.64
CA GLY A 54 -8.20 -13.89 12.80
C GLY A 54 -9.65 -13.43 12.67
N ILE A 55 -10.07 -13.01 11.46
CA ILE A 55 -11.46 -12.67 11.12
C ILE A 55 -12.37 -13.88 11.36
N TRP A 56 -11.98 -15.06 10.89
CA TRP A 56 -12.76 -16.29 11.09
C TRP A 56 -12.95 -16.61 12.58
N ARG A 57 -11.91 -16.41 13.40
CA ARG A 57 -11.92 -16.74 14.84
C ARG A 57 -12.51 -15.64 15.73
N GLY A 58 -12.73 -14.44 15.20
CA GLY A 58 -13.12 -13.26 15.98
C GLY A 58 -11.98 -12.60 16.77
N CYS A 59 -10.73 -12.98 16.50
CA CYS A 59 -9.52 -12.49 17.17
C CYS A 59 -8.58 -11.86 16.15
N LEU A 60 -8.94 -10.67 15.65
CA LEU A 60 -8.38 -10.06 14.44
C LEU A 60 -6.85 -9.90 14.50
N ASN A 61 -6.31 -9.41 15.61
CA ASN A 61 -4.86 -9.14 15.70
C ASN A 61 -3.99 -10.36 16.04
N THR A 62 -4.58 -11.54 16.31
CA THR A 62 -3.79 -12.71 16.76
C THR A 62 -2.99 -13.38 15.66
N THR A 63 -3.36 -13.15 14.40
CA THR A 63 -2.70 -13.75 13.24
C THR A 63 -2.09 -12.70 12.31
N HIS A 64 -2.11 -11.44 12.71
CA HIS A 64 -1.54 -10.33 11.96
C HIS A 64 -0.04 -10.15 12.24
N GLN A 65 0.69 -9.50 11.32
CA GLN A 65 2.13 -9.26 11.39
C GLN A 65 2.95 -10.55 11.51
N GLN A 66 2.58 -11.55 10.71
CA GLN A 66 3.29 -12.82 10.63
C GLN A 66 4.17 -12.83 9.37
N ALA A 67 4.37 -13.99 8.74
CA ALA A 67 5.26 -14.16 7.60
C ALA A 67 4.91 -13.30 6.37
N THR A 68 3.67 -12.85 6.22
CA THR A 68 3.22 -12.01 5.09
C THR A 68 3.83 -10.61 5.10
N HIS A 69 4.29 -10.14 6.26
CA HIS A 69 4.93 -8.83 6.46
C HIS A 69 6.47 -8.89 6.32
N GLY A 70 7.00 -10.00 5.80
CA GLY A 70 8.42 -10.18 5.51
C GLY A 70 8.79 -9.75 4.09
N VAL A 71 10.04 -9.30 3.89
CA VAL A 71 10.56 -8.92 2.57
C VAL A 71 10.56 -10.11 1.61
N ALA A 72 10.83 -11.31 2.11
CA ALA A 72 10.78 -12.54 1.32
C ALA A 72 9.39 -12.79 0.73
N TRP A 73 8.33 -12.51 1.50
CA TRP A 73 6.95 -12.66 1.05
C TRP A 73 6.58 -11.64 -0.03
N VAL A 74 6.96 -10.37 0.16
CA VAL A 74 6.77 -9.32 -0.84
C VAL A 74 7.44 -9.69 -2.16
N LEU A 75 8.69 -10.18 -2.11
CA LEU A 75 9.43 -10.62 -3.28
C LEU A 75 8.73 -11.79 -3.98
N LEU A 76 8.31 -12.79 -3.21
CA LEU A 76 7.63 -13.97 -3.73
C LEU A 76 6.32 -13.59 -4.45
N VAL A 77 5.46 -12.82 -3.79
CA VAL A 77 4.14 -12.46 -4.32
C VAL A 77 4.25 -11.49 -5.48
N SER A 78 5.11 -10.47 -5.40
CA SER A 78 5.34 -9.54 -6.51
C SER A 78 5.87 -10.27 -7.75
N THR A 79 6.78 -11.23 -7.55
CA THR A 79 7.34 -12.04 -8.63
C THR A 79 6.30 -13.01 -9.20
N GLY A 80 5.52 -13.68 -8.35
CA GLY A 80 4.45 -14.58 -8.78
C GLY A 80 3.41 -13.87 -9.64
N ILE A 81 2.90 -12.72 -9.17
CA ILE A 81 1.96 -11.88 -9.94
C ILE A 81 2.58 -11.43 -11.27
N TRP A 82 3.83 -10.98 -11.24
CA TRP A 82 4.54 -10.57 -12.45
C TRP A 82 4.70 -11.72 -13.46
N LEU A 83 5.04 -12.93 -13.01
CA LEU A 83 5.19 -14.10 -13.88
C LEU A 83 3.85 -14.47 -14.54
N VAL A 84 2.75 -14.45 -13.78
CA VAL A 84 1.39 -14.66 -14.33
C VAL A 84 1.06 -13.59 -15.37
N LEU A 85 1.30 -12.31 -15.04
CA LEU A 85 1.11 -11.20 -15.99
C LEU A 85 2.00 -11.35 -17.23
N ARG A 86 3.22 -11.85 -17.08
CA ARG A 86 4.16 -12.07 -18.18
C ARG A 86 3.75 -13.23 -19.08
N ALA A 87 3.21 -14.30 -18.50
CA ALA A 87 2.65 -15.41 -19.27
C ALA A 87 1.43 -14.96 -20.09
N TRP A 88 0.55 -14.13 -19.52
CA TRP A 88 -0.69 -13.72 -20.18
C TRP A 88 -0.54 -12.49 -21.08
N ARG A 89 0.35 -11.56 -20.74
CA ARG A 89 0.53 -10.26 -21.40
C ARG A 89 2.03 -9.89 -21.50
N PRO A 90 2.85 -10.67 -22.21
CA PRO A 90 4.32 -10.51 -22.23
C PRO A 90 4.78 -9.12 -22.67
N ARG A 91 4.07 -8.49 -23.62
CA ARG A 91 4.36 -7.13 -24.09
C ARG A 91 4.16 -6.03 -23.04
N ARG A 92 3.31 -6.26 -22.03
CA ARG A 92 2.98 -5.27 -20.98
C ARG A 92 3.72 -5.56 -19.66
N ALA A 93 4.17 -6.79 -19.44
CA ALA A 93 4.77 -7.24 -18.19
C ALA A 93 6.31 -7.30 -18.25
N GLY A 94 6.94 -6.19 -18.60
CA GLY A 94 8.40 -6.04 -18.54
C GLY A 94 8.94 -5.83 -17.11
N TRP A 95 10.25 -5.60 -16.97
CA TRP A 95 10.91 -5.37 -15.69
C TRP A 95 10.28 -4.21 -14.88
N ARG A 96 9.80 -3.16 -15.56
CA ARG A 96 9.10 -2.02 -14.94
C ARG A 96 7.82 -2.43 -14.23
N ALA A 97 7.10 -3.42 -14.75
CA ALA A 97 5.88 -3.93 -14.11
C ALA A 97 6.21 -4.71 -12.84
N TRP A 98 7.29 -5.51 -12.86
CA TRP A 98 7.80 -6.19 -11.67
C TRP A 98 8.22 -5.20 -10.58
N MET A 99 8.98 -4.15 -10.94
CA MET A 99 9.39 -3.12 -9.98
C MET A 99 8.22 -2.31 -9.43
N PHE A 100 7.21 -2.04 -10.28
CA PHE A 100 5.98 -1.44 -9.80
C PHE A 100 5.32 -2.29 -8.73
N LEU A 101 5.15 -3.59 -8.97
CA LEU A 101 4.56 -4.51 -7.99
C LEU A 101 5.37 -4.56 -6.69
N LEU A 102 6.70 -4.58 -6.80
CA LEU A 102 7.60 -4.60 -5.64
C LEU A 102 7.46 -3.32 -4.79
N VAL A 103 7.45 -2.15 -5.43
CA VAL A 103 7.22 -0.86 -4.73
C VAL A 103 5.80 -0.78 -4.16
N LEU A 104 4.79 -1.23 -4.93
CA LEU A 104 3.39 -1.18 -4.53
C LEU A 104 3.13 -2.04 -3.29
N ILE A 105 3.49 -3.32 -3.33
CA ILE A 105 3.28 -4.26 -2.23
C ILE A 105 4.26 -3.95 -1.09
N GLY A 106 5.51 -3.62 -1.41
CA GLY A 106 6.53 -3.26 -0.42
C GLY A 106 6.25 -1.95 0.32
N SER A 107 5.47 -1.03 -0.27
CA SER A 107 5.05 0.20 0.42
C SER A 107 4.28 -0.09 1.71
N HIS A 108 3.63 -1.26 1.80
CA HIS A 108 2.94 -1.73 2.98
C HIS A 108 3.89 -1.84 4.18
N LEU A 109 5.00 -2.57 4.01
CA LEU A 109 6.01 -2.81 5.05
C LEU A 109 6.65 -1.48 5.49
N ALA A 110 6.90 -0.58 4.53
CA ALA A 110 7.42 0.73 4.83
C ALA A 110 6.45 1.53 5.69
N ILE A 111 5.17 1.63 5.28
CA ILE A 111 4.13 2.32 6.05
C ILE A 111 4.06 1.77 7.47
N ASP A 112 4.02 0.45 7.60
CA ASP A 112 3.90 -0.23 8.87
C ASP A 112 5.09 0.02 9.80
N ALA A 113 6.31 0.07 9.27
CA ALA A 113 7.48 0.43 10.05
C ALA A 113 7.39 1.86 10.63
N PHE A 114 6.64 2.77 9.98
CA PHE A 114 6.36 4.14 10.45
C PHE A 114 5.09 4.28 11.30
N THR A 115 4.31 3.21 11.46
CA THR A 115 3.09 3.22 12.25
C THR A 115 3.38 2.78 13.67
N ASN A 116 2.69 3.42 14.62
CA ASN A 116 2.78 2.99 16.00
C ASN A 116 2.27 1.54 16.14
N ASP A 117 2.85 0.81 17.07
CA ASP A 117 2.46 -0.57 17.35
C ASP A 117 2.16 -0.73 18.83
N HIS A 118 0.91 -1.07 19.12
CA HIS A 118 0.38 -1.16 20.48
C HIS A 118 0.20 -2.60 20.94
N PHE A 119 0.38 -3.57 20.05
CA PHE A 119 0.17 -4.98 20.35
C PHE A 119 1.47 -5.75 20.20
N ALA A 120 1.83 -6.48 21.25
CA ALA A 120 2.92 -7.42 21.16
C ALA A 120 2.55 -8.57 20.21
N PRO A 121 3.51 -9.12 19.46
CA PRO A 121 4.91 -8.67 19.37
C PRO A 121 5.11 -7.39 18.52
N TYR A 122 5.83 -6.40 19.07
CA TYR A 122 5.93 -5.06 18.49
C TYR A 122 6.83 -4.99 17.25
N GLY A 123 6.38 -4.28 16.21
CA GLY A 123 7.13 -3.97 15.00
C GLY A 123 6.91 -5.00 13.86
N VAL A 124 7.53 -4.72 12.72
CA VAL A 124 7.38 -5.50 11.49
C VAL A 124 8.47 -6.58 11.39
N PRO A 125 8.13 -7.85 11.14
CA PRO A 125 9.12 -8.93 10.99
C PRO A 125 9.72 -8.95 9.57
N LEU A 126 10.51 -7.93 9.22
CA LEU A 126 11.05 -7.78 7.86
C LEU A 126 11.87 -8.98 7.38
N GLY A 127 12.50 -9.71 8.30
CA GLY A 127 13.30 -10.91 8.03
C GLY A 127 12.52 -12.22 7.94
N ALA A 128 11.20 -12.21 8.18
CA ALA A 128 10.39 -13.42 8.12
C ALA A 128 10.39 -14.05 6.70
N PRO A 129 10.31 -15.39 6.59
CA PRO A 129 10.23 -16.38 7.68
C PRO A 129 11.60 -16.84 8.22
N PHE A 130 12.69 -16.18 7.85
CA PHE A 130 14.05 -16.62 8.18
C PHE A 130 14.57 -16.05 9.51
N SER A 131 13.96 -14.97 9.99
CA SER A 131 14.29 -14.32 11.26
C SER A 131 13.04 -13.76 11.92
N GLU A 132 12.98 -13.91 13.24
CA GLU A 132 11.93 -13.37 14.10
C GLU A 132 12.20 -11.92 14.56
N GLN A 133 13.31 -11.32 14.12
CA GLN A 133 13.66 -9.95 14.49
C GLN A 133 12.65 -8.95 13.92
N ARG A 134 12.14 -8.07 14.78
CA ARG A 134 11.15 -7.04 14.44
C ARG A 134 11.77 -5.65 14.39
N TYR A 135 11.26 -4.84 13.48
CA TYR A 135 11.76 -3.51 13.18
C TYR A 135 10.63 -2.49 13.29
N SER A 136 10.90 -1.37 13.93
CA SER A 136 10.01 -0.20 14.00
C SER A 136 10.85 1.07 14.07
N VAL A 137 10.30 2.19 13.60
CA VAL A 137 10.99 3.48 13.75
C VAL A 137 10.83 4.00 15.18
N PRO A 138 11.85 4.68 15.76
CA PRO A 138 11.77 5.19 17.14
C PRO A 138 10.68 6.25 17.36
N ARG A 139 10.24 6.92 16.29
CA ARG A 139 9.22 7.98 16.33
C ARG A 139 8.14 7.68 15.29
N PRO A 140 7.10 6.90 15.66
CA PRO A 140 6.02 6.59 14.73
C PRO A 140 5.28 7.86 14.33
N LEU A 141 4.98 7.97 13.03
CA LEU A 141 4.29 9.12 12.45
C LEU A 141 2.78 8.90 12.32
N LEU A 142 2.35 7.63 12.35
CA LEU A 142 0.96 7.24 12.13
C LEU A 142 0.38 6.59 13.38
N PRO A 143 -0.89 6.88 13.71
CA PRO A 143 -1.59 6.24 14.82
C PRO A 143 -1.86 4.76 14.53
N ALA A 144 -1.95 3.94 15.58
CA ALA A 144 -2.35 2.55 15.49
C ALA A 144 -3.85 2.39 15.75
N TRP A 145 -4.44 1.37 15.15
CA TRP A 145 -5.79 0.93 15.51
C TRP A 145 -5.77 -0.04 16.69
N GLU A 146 -6.81 0.01 17.52
CA GLU A 146 -7.19 -1.09 18.39
C GLU A 146 -7.92 -2.14 17.53
N LYS A 147 -7.36 -3.34 17.35
CA LYS A 147 -7.92 -4.39 16.45
C LYS A 147 -8.05 -5.73 17.19
N THR A 148 -8.45 -5.74 18.44
CA THR A 148 -8.59 -7.00 19.21
C THR A 148 -9.86 -7.76 18.82
N SER A 149 -10.96 -7.04 18.60
CA SER A 149 -12.28 -7.60 18.31
C SER A 149 -13.05 -6.76 17.29
N PHE A 150 -14.15 -7.30 16.76
CA PHE A 150 -15.05 -6.54 15.89
C PHE A 150 -15.72 -5.34 16.58
N ALA A 151 -15.84 -5.35 17.92
CA ALA A 151 -16.40 -4.22 18.65
C ALA A 151 -15.52 -2.96 18.52
N ASP A 152 -14.21 -3.16 18.35
CA ASP A 152 -13.24 -2.07 18.27
C ASP A 152 -13.46 -1.21 17.01
N PHE A 153 -14.07 -1.73 15.94
CA PHE A 153 -14.41 -0.94 14.76
C PHE A 153 -15.35 0.24 15.06
N ARG A 154 -16.14 0.16 16.13
CA ARG A 154 -17.04 1.23 16.57
C ARG A 154 -16.43 2.12 17.66
N ASN A 155 -15.21 1.82 18.11
CA ASN A 155 -14.53 2.60 19.13
C ASN A 155 -14.24 4.02 18.58
N PRO A 156 -14.64 5.09 19.29
CA PRO A 156 -14.36 6.47 18.88
C PRO A 156 -12.87 6.75 18.59
N ARG A 157 -11.95 6.07 19.27
CA ARG A 157 -10.51 6.18 19.02
C ARG A 157 -10.14 5.65 17.63
N ASN A 158 -10.74 4.55 17.21
CA ASN A 158 -10.52 3.98 15.88
C ASN A 158 -11.19 4.81 14.80
N LEU A 159 -12.36 5.42 15.07
CA LEU A 159 -12.98 6.37 14.13
C LEU A 159 -12.10 7.61 13.91
N ARG A 160 -11.51 8.15 14.98
CA ARG A 160 -10.54 9.25 14.88
C ARG A 160 -9.30 8.82 14.08
N THR A 161 -8.79 7.62 14.36
CA THR A 161 -7.61 7.07 13.68
C THR A 161 -7.88 6.83 12.19
N LEU A 162 -9.05 6.27 11.84
CA LEU A 162 -9.53 6.16 10.47
C LEU A 162 -9.58 7.52 9.77
N GLY A 163 -10.10 8.55 10.44
CA GLY A 163 -10.13 9.91 9.89
C GLY A 163 -8.73 10.48 9.60
N ILE A 164 -7.78 10.27 10.51
CA ILE A 164 -6.37 10.66 10.32
C ILE A 164 -5.76 9.90 9.15
N GLU A 165 -5.89 8.58 9.13
CA GLU A 165 -5.36 7.72 8.06
C GLU A 165 -5.96 8.02 6.69
N ALA A 166 -7.27 8.26 6.63
CA ALA A 166 -7.92 8.69 5.40
C ALA A 166 -7.38 10.04 4.93
N GLY A 167 -7.23 11.01 5.86
CA GLY A 167 -6.64 12.31 5.55
C GLY A 167 -5.21 12.22 5.03
N VAL A 168 -4.34 11.46 5.71
CA VAL A 168 -2.94 11.26 5.30
C VAL A 168 -2.89 10.46 3.99
N GLY A 169 -3.71 9.44 3.82
CA GLY A 169 -3.79 8.63 2.59
C GLY A 169 -4.21 9.47 1.38
N LEU A 170 -5.22 10.32 1.55
CA LEU A 170 -5.63 11.28 0.53
C LEU A 170 -4.54 12.32 0.24
N ALA A 171 -3.80 12.78 1.25
CA ALA A 171 -2.66 13.67 1.05
C ALA A 171 -1.54 12.99 0.23
N VAL A 172 -1.19 11.74 0.55
CA VAL A 172 -0.21 10.95 -0.22
C VAL A 172 -0.67 10.76 -1.67
N ALA A 173 -1.94 10.41 -1.88
CA ALA A 173 -2.51 10.30 -3.22
C ALA A 173 -2.50 11.64 -3.96
N GLY A 174 -2.83 12.74 -3.28
CA GLY A 174 -2.76 14.10 -3.81
C GLY A 174 -1.35 14.50 -4.24
N ILE A 175 -0.34 14.19 -3.43
CA ILE A 175 1.09 14.40 -3.76
C ILE A 175 1.46 13.61 -5.01
N CYS A 176 1.07 12.34 -5.10
CA CYS A 176 1.31 11.50 -6.28
C CYS A 176 0.67 12.08 -7.56
N ILE A 177 -0.57 12.56 -7.46
CA ILE A 177 -1.28 13.23 -8.55
C ILE A 177 -0.54 14.52 -8.96
N GLY A 178 -0.17 15.35 -7.99
CA GLY A 178 0.56 16.60 -8.19
C GLY A 178 1.92 16.37 -8.87
N ALA A 179 2.70 15.41 -8.36
CA ALA A 179 3.99 15.03 -8.91
C ALA A 179 3.89 14.57 -10.39
N LYS A 180 2.91 13.70 -10.70
CA LYS A 180 2.66 13.23 -12.07
C LYS A 180 2.30 14.36 -13.02
N ARG A 181 1.41 15.26 -12.60
CA ARG A 181 0.99 16.41 -13.41
C ARG A 181 2.13 17.41 -13.60
N GLY A 182 2.88 17.71 -12.55
CA GLY A 182 4.06 18.58 -12.60
C GLY A 182 5.13 18.04 -13.56
N TRP A 183 5.48 16.76 -13.44
CA TRP A 183 6.42 16.08 -14.33
C TRP A 183 5.98 16.12 -15.80
N THR A 184 4.69 15.85 -16.05
CA THR A 184 4.14 15.82 -17.42
C THR A 184 4.16 17.19 -18.08
N ARG A 185 3.83 18.26 -17.33
CA ARG A 185 3.91 19.64 -17.83
C ARG A 185 5.35 20.03 -18.19
N ARG A 186 6.33 19.73 -17.32
CA ARG A 186 7.75 20.01 -17.57
C ARG A 186 8.27 19.30 -18.81
N ARG A 187 7.93 18.01 -18.99
CA ARG A 187 8.29 17.28 -20.21
C ARG A 187 7.68 17.87 -21.48
N GLY A 188 6.43 18.33 -21.41
CA GLY A 188 5.77 19.00 -22.54
C GLY A 188 6.46 20.30 -22.93
N ALA A 189 6.90 21.10 -21.95
CA ALA A 189 7.64 22.34 -22.20
C ALA A 189 8.99 22.07 -22.90
N LEU A 190 9.77 21.11 -22.38
CA LEU A 190 11.07 20.74 -22.95
C LEU A 190 11.00 20.15 -24.37
N SER A 191 9.85 19.58 -24.76
CA SER A 191 9.64 19.03 -26.12
C SER A 191 9.19 20.06 -27.16
N CYS A 192 8.79 21.28 -26.76
CA CYS A 192 8.45 22.35 -27.69
C CYS A 192 9.63 23.29 -28.00
N GLU A 193 10.73 23.18 -27.26
CA GLU A 193 11.96 23.96 -27.47
C GLU A 193 12.99 23.23 -28.37
N GLN A 194 12.63 22.04 -28.91
CA GLN A 194 13.41 21.26 -29.87
C GLN A 194 12.70 21.23 -31.23
#